data_AF-A0A842PH41-F1
#
_entry.id   AF-A0A842PH41-F1
#
_cell.length_a   1.000
_cell.length_b   1.000
_cell.length_c   1.000
_cell.angle_alpha   90.00
_cell.angle_beta   90.00
_cell.angle_gamma   90.00
#
_symmetry.space_group_name_H-M   'P 1'
#
loop_
_entity.id
_entity.type
_entity.pdbx_description
1 polymer ?
#
loop_
_entity_poly.entity_id
_entity_poly.type
_entity_poly.pdbx_seq_one_letter_code
_entity_poly.pdbx_strand_id
1 'polypeptide(L)'
;MSEVGGVEDVDSILSKSLALQRNRLETLGIVSAISLVMAAAWYVWPGIDGRAEFMPRFGPGLILMVLALAMQDFVDYGPKHRSRLGSLSAAAWAPMLLLGVTSFDTELANSVRLGHAMLGLIGLSCYLFSTSVLTGSLQAVRFRGLVQLLGATSATALLLSNPSEGVVMIASSGICVLAFGVALFDIFGKDPDREARKKFKQLRDTLELRILELRAQGIQVDQAASLLQNATEAGYTDPDEAMTIMHLAEDDIERTLAMSSDITDIRDDAARAVSEADDIAPTAKKAMRLLTQGDREMELGSLREAEMLFRKAKTHAGEIIEFWAQAETAISDAKRALSGCEGVQYDPLFNSVKNAEEGLDREAPAEAAGLVMAVPEHVENLGETETGAEEVVEEAWRAVKAASGIDDTDFAARLEQANKALKEGDFSLARGMADSVIREVTREAEAMVEVQRAWRQRKKLVAQWSDWADAKEWDTRLGEVGDARKDKQWSHAAMLLENI
;
A
#
# COMPACT_ATOMS: atom_id res chain seq x y z
N MET A 1 -8.38 -6.59 1.59
CA MET A 1 -7.22 -7.24 0.92
C MET A 1 -7.71 -8.39 0.05
N SER A 2 -8.55 -8.11 -0.94
CA SER A 2 -9.18 -9.13 -1.78
C SER A 2 -9.29 -8.60 -3.22
N GLU A 3 -8.14 -8.40 -3.87
CA GLU A 3 -8.13 -7.99 -5.28
C GLU A 3 -6.76 -8.26 -5.97
N VAL A 4 -6.12 -9.39 -5.66
CA VAL A 4 -4.86 -9.80 -6.32
C VAL A 4 -4.98 -11.17 -7.04
N GLY A 5 -6.05 -11.95 -6.78
CA GLY A 5 -6.20 -13.30 -7.33
C GLY A 5 -6.76 -13.41 -8.76
N GLY A 6 -6.98 -12.30 -9.47
CA GLY A 6 -7.62 -12.31 -10.80
C GLY A 6 -6.67 -12.25 -11.99
N VAL A 7 -5.45 -11.71 -11.82
CA VAL A 7 -4.52 -11.47 -12.93
C VAL A 7 -3.60 -12.67 -13.18
N GLU A 8 -3.16 -13.35 -12.12
CA GLU A 8 -2.30 -14.54 -12.21
C GLU A 8 -3.00 -15.74 -12.90
N ASP A 9 -4.32 -15.87 -12.72
CA ASP A 9 -5.10 -16.97 -13.30
C ASP A 9 -5.25 -16.81 -14.83
N VAL A 10 -5.48 -15.57 -15.30
CA VAL A 10 -5.65 -15.27 -16.73
C VAL A 10 -4.35 -15.47 -17.51
N ASP A 11 -3.22 -15.01 -16.99
CA ASP A 11 -1.92 -15.18 -17.65
C ASP A 11 -1.48 -16.66 -17.69
N SER A 12 -1.81 -17.43 -16.64
CA SER A 12 -1.54 -18.87 -16.60
C SER A 12 -2.41 -19.67 -17.58
N ILE A 13 -3.68 -19.30 -17.74
CA ILE A 13 -4.60 -19.91 -18.70
C ILE A 13 -4.17 -19.53 -20.13
N LEU A 14 -3.80 -18.28 -20.37
CA LEU A 14 -3.32 -17.79 -21.66
C LEU A 14 -2.05 -18.52 -22.08
N SER A 15 -1.03 -18.58 -21.22
CA SER A 15 0.23 -19.27 -21.51
C SER A 15 0.04 -20.76 -21.78
N LYS A 16 -0.83 -21.44 -21.03
CA LYS A 16 -1.18 -22.84 -21.26
C LYS A 16 -1.90 -23.06 -22.59
N SER A 17 -2.80 -22.14 -22.96
CA SER A 17 -3.52 -22.19 -24.24
C SER A 17 -2.57 -21.97 -25.44
N LEU A 18 -1.63 -21.02 -25.33
CA LEU A 18 -0.61 -20.75 -26.34
C LEU A 18 0.35 -21.93 -26.50
N ALA A 19 0.76 -22.57 -25.41
CA ALA A 19 1.60 -23.77 -25.44
C ALA A 19 0.90 -24.95 -26.14
N LEU A 20 -0.39 -25.15 -25.87
CA LEU A 20 -1.19 -26.18 -26.55
C LEU A 20 -1.35 -25.91 -28.05
N GLN A 21 -1.58 -24.66 -28.45
CA GLN A 21 -1.66 -24.27 -29.85
C GLN A 21 -0.33 -24.49 -30.58
N ARG A 22 0.78 -24.08 -29.96
CA ARG A 22 2.13 -24.29 -30.49
C ARG A 22 2.44 -25.78 -30.68
N ASN A 23 2.14 -26.62 -29.70
CA ASN A 23 2.39 -28.07 -29.80
C ASN A 23 1.54 -28.72 -30.93
N ARG A 24 0.29 -28.27 -31.12
CA ARG A 24 -0.53 -28.73 -32.25
C ARG A 24 0.05 -28.31 -33.60
N LEU A 25 0.54 -27.07 -33.71
CA LEU A 25 1.20 -26.56 -34.92
C LEU A 25 2.52 -27.30 -35.21
N GLU A 26 3.33 -27.55 -34.19
CA GLU A 26 4.57 -28.36 -34.28
C GLU A 26 4.26 -29.77 -34.78
N THR A 27 3.25 -30.43 -34.20
CA THR A 27 2.83 -31.77 -34.62
C THR A 27 2.36 -31.79 -36.08
N LEU A 28 1.50 -30.84 -36.47
CA LEU A 28 1.01 -30.71 -37.85
C LEU A 28 2.15 -30.41 -38.84
N GLY A 29 3.08 -29.53 -38.48
CA GLY A 29 4.22 -29.18 -39.30
C GLY A 29 5.16 -30.36 -39.53
N ILE A 30 5.46 -31.14 -38.47
CA ILE A 30 6.28 -32.35 -38.56
C ILE A 30 5.59 -33.40 -39.45
N VAL A 31 4.30 -33.68 -39.23
CA VAL A 31 3.54 -34.65 -40.03
C VAL A 31 3.50 -34.24 -41.50
N SER A 32 3.31 -32.94 -41.77
CA SER A 32 3.28 -32.41 -43.14
C SER A 32 4.64 -32.48 -43.82
N ALA A 33 5.72 -32.14 -43.10
CA ALA A 33 7.09 -32.24 -43.62
C ALA A 33 7.46 -33.70 -43.95
N ILE A 34 7.16 -34.65 -43.07
CA ILE A 34 7.38 -36.08 -43.32
C ILE A 34 6.55 -36.55 -44.52
N SER A 35 5.29 -36.11 -44.64
CA SER A 35 4.43 -36.46 -45.78
C SER A 35 5.01 -35.95 -47.10
N LEU A 36 5.57 -34.74 -47.13
CA LEU A 36 6.25 -34.17 -48.31
C LEU A 36 7.52 -34.94 -48.66
N VAL A 37 8.33 -35.32 -47.67
CA VAL A 37 9.53 -36.15 -47.89
C VAL A 37 9.15 -37.52 -48.45
N MET A 38 8.12 -38.17 -47.90
CA MET A 38 7.62 -39.45 -48.39
C MET A 38 7.07 -39.35 -49.81
N ALA A 39 6.33 -38.27 -50.13
CA ALA A 39 5.85 -38.01 -51.48
C ALA A 39 6.99 -37.76 -52.47
N ALA A 40 8.03 -37.01 -52.07
CA ALA A 40 9.23 -36.78 -52.87
C ALA A 40 9.96 -38.10 -53.16
N ALA A 41 10.17 -38.93 -52.13
CA ALA A 41 10.78 -40.24 -52.25
C ALA A 41 9.97 -41.13 -53.19
N TRP A 42 8.65 -41.21 -53.01
CA TRP A 42 7.75 -41.97 -53.88
C TRP A 42 7.82 -41.53 -55.34
N TYR A 43 7.85 -40.21 -55.59
CA TYR A 43 7.89 -39.64 -56.94
C TYR A 43 9.21 -39.94 -57.67
N VAL A 44 10.34 -39.81 -56.96
CA VAL A 44 11.70 -40.02 -57.50
C VAL A 44 12.04 -41.51 -57.61
N TRP A 45 11.45 -42.37 -56.79
CA TRP A 45 11.79 -43.80 -56.67
C TRP A 45 11.86 -44.56 -58.00
N PRO A 46 10.90 -44.45 -58.94
CA PRO A 46 10.97 -45.18 -60.20
C PRO A 46 12.13 -44.73 -61.10
N GLY A 47 12.66 -43.52 -60.91
CA GLY A 47 13.86 -43.04 -61.58
C GLY A 47 15.15 -43.62 -61.00
N ILE A 48 15.16 -43.95 -59.71
CA ILE A 48 16.29 -44.60 -59.02
C ILE A 48 16.31 -46.10 -59.34
N ASP A 49 15.14 -46.75 -59.37
CA ASP A 49 14.98 -48.18 -59.68
C ASP A 49 15.05 -48.49 -61.19
N GLY A 50 15.43 -47.50 -62.02
CA GLY A 50 15.64 -47.66 -63.47
C GLY A 50 14.36 -47.86 -64.31
N ARG A 51 13.17 -47.70 -63.73
CA ARG A 51 11.86 -47.88 -64.42
C ARG A 51 11.41 -46.64 -65.20
N ALA A 52 12.04 -45.49 -64.96
CA ALA A 52 11.78 -44.24 -65.64
C ALA A 52 13.05 -43.39 -65.75
N GLU A 53 13.06 -42.40 -66.63
CA GLU A 53 14.16 -41.43 -66.70
C GLU A 53 14.24 -40.62 -65.40
N PHE A 54 15.43 -40.58 -64.81
CA PHE A 54 15.69 -39.91 -63.54
C PHE A 54 15.64 -38.38 -63.66
N MET A 55 16.22 -37.82 -64.73
CA MET A 55 16.45 -36.38 -64.87
C MET A 55 15.17 -35.53 -64.81
N PRO A 56 14.06 -35.88 -65.51
CA PRO A 56 12.81 -35.12 -65.43
C PRO A 56 12.14 -35.18 -64.06
N ARG A 57 12.42 -36.21 -63.26
CA ARG A 57 11.80 -36.43 -61.94
C ARG A 57 12.58 -35.81 -60.79
N PHE A 58 13.87 -35.58 -61.00
CA PHE A 58 14.76 -35.02 -59.99
C PHE A 58 14.35 -33.60 -59.57
N GLY A 59 14.01 -32.74 -60.53
CA GLY A 59 13.61 -31.35 -60.28
C GLY A 59 12.40 -31.22 -59.35
N PRO A 60 11.23 -31.81 -59.67
CA PRO A 60 10.06 -31.80 -58.80
C PRO A 60 10.31 -32.46 -57.44
N GLY A 61 11.12 -33.53 -57.39
CA GLY A 61 11.53 -34.16 -56.13
C GLY A 61 12.33 -33.22 -55.22
N LEU A 62 13.25 -32.44 -55.79
CA LEU A 62 14.03 -31.43 -55.06
C LEU A 62 13.14 -30.29 -54.56
N ILE A 63 12.16 -29.85 -55.35
CA ILE A 63 11.18 -28.85 -54.94
C ILE A 63 10.35 -29.34 -53.74
N LEU A 64 9.87 -30.58 -53.75
CA LEU A 64 9.14 -31.16 -52.62
C LEU A 64 9.98 -31.24 -51.34
N MET A 65 11.29 -31.51 -51.47
CA MET A 65 12.22 -31.47 -50.33
C MET A 65 12.43 -30.04 -49.79
N VAL A 66 12.56 -29.04 -50.67
CA VAL A 66 12.66 -27.63 -50.27
C VAL A 66 11.37 -27.17 -49.56
N LEU A 67 10.21 -27.60 -50.05
CA LEU A 67 8.91 -27.32 -49.40
C LEU A 67 8.79 -28.01 -48.04
N ALA A 68 9.31 -29.22 -47.88
CA ALA A 68 9.36 -29.91 -46.59
C ALA A 68 10.21 -29.15 -45.57
N LEU A 69 11.31 -28.53 -45.99
CA LEU A 69 12.13 -27.64 -45.15
C LEU A 69 11.39 -26.34 -44.83
N ALA A 70 10.69 -25.76 -45.80
CA ALA A 70 9.88 -24.55 -45.60
C ALA A 70 8.71 -24.77 -44.61
N MET A 71 8.21 -26.00 -44.46
CA MET A 71 7.20 -26.33 -43.43
C MET A 71 7.67 -26.05 -42.00
N GLN A 72 8.98 -26.11 -41.73
CA GLN A 72 9.53 -25.77 -40.41
C GLN A 72 9.40 -24.26 -40.12
N ASP A 73 9.50 -23.42 -41.15
CA ASP A 73 9.30 -21.97 -41.00
C ASP A 73 7.82 -21.60 -40.72
N PHE A 74 6.86 -22.48 -41.02
CA PHE A 74 5.45 -22.29 -40.65
C PHE A 74 5.18 -22.65 -39.18
N VAL A 75 6.00 -23.52 -38.59
CA VAL A 75 5.91 -23.92 -37.18
C VAL A 75 6.46 -22.83 -36.27
N ASP A 76 7.66 -22.36 -36.57
CA ASP A 76 8.30 -21.25 -35.86
C ASP A 76 7.97 -19.93 -36.55
N TYR A 77 6.75 -19.42 -36.36
CA TYR A 77 6.26 -18.21 -37.05
C TYR A 77 6.81 -16.88 -36.50
N GLY A 78 8.13 -16.80 -36.28
CA GLY A 78 8.83 -15.60 -35.81
C GLY A 78 9.13 -14.58 -36.92
N PRO A 79 9.64 -13.37 -36.61
CA PRO A 79 9.88 -12.30 -37.59
C PRO A 79 10.77 -12.73 -38.77
N LYS A 80 11.84 -13.49 -38.51
CA LYS A 80 12.76 -14.01 -39.54
C LYS A 80 12.08 -15.03 -40.46
N HIS A 81 11.29 -15.94 -39.90
CA HIS A 81 10.59 -16.98 -40.65
C HIS A 81 9.43 -16.40 -41.47
N ARG A 82 8.70 -15.43 -40.93
CA ARG A 82 7.70 -14.63 -41.65
C ARG A 82 8.28 -13.95 -42.88
N SER A 83 9.44 -13.29 -42.73
CA SER A 83 10.13 -12.67 -43.87
C SER A 83 10.56 -13.69 -44.93
N ARG A 84 11.06 -14.86 -44.51
CA ARG A 84 11.46 -15.95 -45.43
C ARG A 84 10.27 -16.50 -46.20
N LEU A 85 9.19 -16.87 -45.52
CA LEU A 85 7.95 -17.36 -46.15
C LEU A 85 7.29 -16.30 -47.05
N GLY A 86 7.27 -15.04 -46.60
CA GLY A 86 6.82 -13.90 -47.38
C GLY A 86 7.63 -13.71 -48.66
N SER A 87 8.96 -13.87 -48.59
CA SER A 87 9.84 -13.77 -49.76
C SER A 87 9.64 -14.95 -50.73
N LEU A 88 9.52 -16.18 -50.22
CA LEU A 88 9.29 -17.36 -51.07
C LEU A 88 7.95 -17.27 -51.80
N SER A 89 6.89 -16.84 -51.11
CA SER A 89 5.57 -16.62 -51.71
C SER A 89 5.57 -15.45 -52.71
N ALA A 90 6.28 -14.36 -52.41
CA ALA A 90 6.48 -13.23 -53.33
C ALA A 90 7.22 -13.62 -54.62
N ALA A 91 8.18 -14.55 -54.55
CA ALA A 91 8.88 -15.06 -55.73
C ALA A 91 8.05 -16.11 -56.50
N ALA A 92 7.29 -16.95 -55.79
CA ALA A 92 6.62 -18.11 -56.38
C ALA A 92 5.27 -17.81 -57.02
N TRP A 93 4.55 -16.74 -56.62
CA TRP A 93 3.17 -16.54 -57.07
C TRP A 93 3.06 -16.38 -58.59
N ALA A 94 3.93 -15.59 -59.23
CA ALA A 94 3.84 -15.32 -60.68
C ALA A 94 4.13 -16.57 -61.53
N PRO A 95 5.19 -17.36 -61.28
CA PRO A 95 5.41 -18.64 -61.96
C PRO A 95 4.27 -19.64 -61.77
N MET A 96 3.72 -19.75 -60.55
CA MET A 96 2.66 -20.71 -60.24
C MET A 96 1.33 -20.32 -60.88
N LEU A 97 1.02 -19.02 -60.91
CA LEU A 97 -0.17 -18.50 -61.57
C LEU A 97 -0.07 -18.67 -63.09
N LEU A 98 1.10 -18.43 -63.68
CA LEU A 98 1.38 -18.69 -65.10
C LEU A 98 1.15 -20.17 -65.46
N LEU A 99 1.73 -21.11 -64.68
CA LEU A 99 1.45 -22.54 -64.83
C LEU A 99 -0.03 -22.87 -64.58
N GLY A 100 -0.75 -22.08 -63.79
CA GLY A 100 -2.18 -22.27 -63.57
C GLY A 100 -3.04 -22.04 -64.81
N VAL A 101 -2.62 -21.12 -65.70
CA VAL A 101 -3.38 -20.78 -66.91
C VAL A 101 -3.41 -21.92 -67.92
N THR A 102 -2.42 -22.81 -67.92
CA THR A 102 -2.42 -23.98 -68.80
C THR A 102 -3.51 -25.01 -68.44
N SER A 103 -4.21 -24.83 -67.31
CA SER A 103 -5.42 -25.62 -67.00
C SER A 103 -6.56 -25.43 -68.01
N PHE A 104 -6.57 -24.31 -68.74
CA PHE A 104 -7.53 -24.01 -69.80
C PHE A 104 -7.16 -24.62 -71.14
N ASP A 105 -6.00 -25.26 -71.26
CA ASP A 105 -5.59 -25.95 -72.47
C ASP A 105 -6.41 -27.24 -72.65
N THR A 106 -7.20 -27.26 -73.73
CA THR A 106 -8.13 -28.35 -74.06
C THR A 106 -7.45 -29.60 -74.62
N GLU A 107 -6.15 -29.58 -74.85
CA GLU A 107 -5.39 -30.74 -75.35
C GLU A 107 -4.87 -31.64 -74.23
N LEU A 108 -4.79 -31.15 -72.99
CA LEU A 108 -4.28 -31.91 -71.85
C LEU A 108 -5.30 -32.89 -71.29
N ALA A 109 -4.85 -34.00 -70.70
CA ALA A 109 -5.70 -34.91 -69.95
C ALA A 109 -6.33 -34.24 -68.71
N ASN A 110 -7.55 -34.64 -68.34
CA ASN A 110 -8.31 -34.03 -67.25
C ASN A 110 -7.55 -34.02 -65.90
N SER A 111 -6.80 -35.07 -65.59
CA SER A 111 -5.97 -35.15 -64.38
C SER A 111 -4.85 -34.11 -64.36
N VAL A 112 -4.26 -33.82 -65.52
CA VAL A 112 -3.18 -32.85 -65.67
C VAL A 112 -3.73 -31.41 -65.62
N ARG A 113 -4.91 -31.16 -66.17
CA ARG A 113 -5.58 -29.85 -66.04
C ARG A 113 -5.92 -29.52 -64.60
N LEU A 114 -6.40 -30.51 -63.83
CA LEU A 114 -6.68 -30.33 -62.41
C LEU A 114 -5.40 -29.93 -61.65
N GLY A 115 -4.26 -30.56 -61.96
CA GLY A 115 -2.96 -30.19 -61.39
C GLY A 115 -2.59 -28.73 -61.67
N HIS A 116 -2.72 -28.29 -62.91
CA HIS A 116 -2.47 -26.88 -63.26
C HIS A 116 -3.46 -25.94 -62.56
N ALA A 117 -4.75 -26.27 -62.49
CA ALA A 117 -5.72 -25.44 -61.77
C ALA A 117 -5.36 -25.27 -60.29
N MET A 118 -4.86 -26.32 -59.63
CA MET A 118 -4.33 -26.25 -58.26
C MET A 118 -3.09 -25.34 -58.16
N LEU A 119 -2.18 -25.39 -59.13
CA LEU A 119 -1.03 -24.47 -59.17
C LEU A 119 -1.48 -23.00 -59.30
N GLY A 120 -2.53 -22.73 -60.07
CA GLY A 120 -3.13 -21.39 -60.15
C GLY A 120 -3.68 -20.90 -58.80
N LEU A 121 -4.39 -21.76 -58.06
CA LEU A 121 -4.88 -21.46 -56.71
C LEU A 121 -3.75 -21.23 -55.71
N ILE A 122 -2.69 -22.03 -55.79
CA ILE A 122 -1.47 -21.84 -54.99
C ILE A 122 -0.83 -20.49 -55.33
N GLY A 123 -0.72 -20.15 -56.62
CA GLY A 123 -0.21 -18.85 -57.07
C GLY A 123 -0.98 -17.68 -56.48
N LEU A 124 -2.32 -17.70 -56.55
CA LEU A 124 -3.16 -16.66 -55.95
C LEU A 124 -2.98 -16.59 -54.42
N SER A 125 -2.92 -17.74 -53.76
CA SER A 125 -2.73 -17.81 -52.31
C SER A 125 -1.37 -17.25 -51.88
N CYS A 126 -0.31 -17.55 -52.65
CA CYS A 126 1.02 -16.98 -52.45
C CYS A 126 1.04 -15.46 -52.64
N TYR A 127 0.32 -14.93 -53.64
CA TYR A 127 0.20 -13.48 -53.82
C TYR A 127 -0.44 -12.83 -52.59
N LEU A 128 -1.63 -13.30 -52.19
CA LEU A 128 -2.37 -12.78 -51.04
C LEU A 128 -1.56 -12.85 -49.74
N PHE A 129 -0.88 -13.98 -49.52
CA PHE A 129 -0.01 -14.17 -48.37
C PHE A 129 1.22 -13.24 -48.38
N SER A 130 1.86 -13.06 -49.53
CA SER A 130 3.00 -12.13 -49.64
C SER A 130 2.57 -10.69 -49.35
N THR A 131 1.37 -10.30 -49.79
CA THR A 131 0.80 -8.97 -49.56
C THR A 131 0.29 -8.75 -48.15
N SER A 132 0.09 -9.80 -47.35
CA SER A 132 -0.30 -9.65 -45.94
C SER A 132 0.90 -9.71 -44.99
N VAL A 133 1.96 -10.43 -45.36
CA VAL A 133 3.12 -10.66 -44.49
C VAL A 133 4.21 -9.60 -44.65
N LEU A 134 4.49 -9.16 -45.89
CA LEU A 134 5.53 -8.16 -46.18
C LEU A 134 4.89 -6.77 -46.34
N THR A 135 4.34 -6.23 -45.25
CA THR A 135 3.66 -4.92 -45.17
C THR A 135 4.18 -4.09 -43.98
N GLY A 136 3.69 -2.86 -43.82
CA GLY A 136 3.97 -1.99 -42.68
C GLY A 136 5.09 -0.98 -42.92
N SER A 137 6.27 -1.42 -43.37
CA SER A 137 7.39 -0.50 -43.64
C SER A 137 7.66 -0.34 -45.15
N LEU A 138 8.08 0.86 -45.54
CA LEU A 138 8.51 1.13 -46.93
C LEU A 138 9.66 0.21 -47.36
N GLN A 139 10.53 -0.19 -46.43
CA GLN A 139 11.61 -1.15 -46.69
C GLN A 139 11.06 -2.55 -46.97
N ALA A 140 10.06 -3.02 -46.20
CA ALA A 140 9.43 -4.31 -46.43
C ALA A 140 8.67 -4.34 -47.76
N VAL A 141 7.95 -3.27 -48.11
CA VAL A 141 7.24 -3.15 -49.40
C VAL A 141 8.22 -3.11 -50.57
N ARG A 142 9.33 -2.37 -50.47
CA ARG A 142 10.37 -2.35 -51.51
C ARG A 142 11.07 -3.70 -51.65
N PHE A 143 11.38 -4.36 -50.54
CA PHE A 143 11.95 -5.71 -50.54
C PHE A 143 11.00 -6.70 -51.19
N ARG A 144 9.69 -6.64 -50.88
CA ARG A 144 8.67 -7.43 -51.56
C ARG A 144 8.68 -7.18 -53.06
N GLY A 145 8.71 -5.92 -53.49
CA GLY A 145 8.80 -5.57 -54.91
C GLY A 145 10.04 -6.13 -55.62
N LEU A 146 11.21 -6.09 -54.98
CA LEU A 146 12.45 -6.69 -55.52
C LEU A 146 12.33 -8.21 -55.69
N VAL A 147 11.74 -8.90 -54.71
CA VAL A 147 11.55 -10.37 -54.76
C VAL A 147 10.45 -10.75 -55.76
N GLN A 148 9.40 -9.95 -55.90
CA GLN A 148 8.39 -10.13 -56.94
C GLN A 148 8.96 -9.93 -58.34
N LEU A 149 9.97 -9.07 -58.52
CA LEU A 149 10.67 -8.89 -59.80
C LEU A 149 11.43 -10.17 -60.19
N LEU A 150 12.04 -10.86 -59.22
CA LEU A 150 12.64 -12.19 -59.43
C LEU A 150 11.56 -13.17 -59.92
N GLY A 151 10.41 -13.22 -59.25
CA GLY A 151 9.28 -14.07 -59.63
C GLY A 151 8.72 -13.75 -61.02
N ALA A 152 8.57 -12.48 -61.38
CA ALA A 152 8.13 -12.02 -62.69
C ALA A 152 9.14 -12.43 -63.79
N THR A 153 10.43 -12.34 -63.51
CA THR A 153 11.50 -12.78 -64.41
C THR A 153 11.45 -14.30 -64.60
N SER A 154 11.28 -15.07 -63.52
CA SER A 154 11.12 -16.54 -63.60
C SER A 154 9.87 -16.94 -64.38
N ALA A 155 8.74 -16.28 -64.18
CA ALA A 155 7.51 -16.53 -64.93
C ALA A 155 7.69 -16.25 -66.43
N THR A 156 8.39 -15.17 -66.76
CA THR A 156 8.72 -14.81 -68.15
C THR A 156 9.66 -15.83 -68.78
N ALA A 157 10.67 -16.30 -68.04
CA ALA A 157 11.57 -17.35 -68.51
C ALA A 157 10.83 -18.67 -68.79
N LEU A 158 9.87 -19.04 -67.94
CA LEU A 158 9.01 -20.21 -68.16
C LEU A 158 8.15 -20.07 -69.41
N LEU A 159 7.54 -18.90 -69.61
CA LEU A 159 6.74 -18.61 -70.81
C LEU A 159 7.58 -18.71 -72.09
N LEU A 160 8.80 -18.18 -72.08
CA LEU A 160 9.71 -18.24 -73.24
C LEU A 160 10.23 -19.66 -73.50
N SER A 161 10.42 -20.46 -72.45
CA SER A 161 10.90 -21.84 -72.57
C SER A 161 9.84 -22.78 -73.14
N ASN A 162 8.56 -22.55 -72.81
CA ASN A 162 7.43 -23.37 -73.26
C ASN A 162 6.31 -22.46 -73.75
N PRO A 163 6.42 -21.92 -74.98
CA PRO A 163 5.40 -21.03 -75.52
C PRO A 163 4.10 -21.81 -75.73
N SER A 164 3.02 -21.35 -75.11
CA SER A 164 1.67 -21.83 -75.36
C SER A 164 1.06 -21.15 -76.59
N GLU A 165 0.03 -21.76 -77.17
CA GLU A 165 -0.68 -21.21 -78.33
C GLU A 165 -2.06 -20.65 -77.95
N GLY A 166 -2.59 -19.75 -78.79
CA GLY A 166 -3.96 -19.23 -78.66
C GLY A 166 -4.21 -18.41 -77.39
N VAL A 167 -5.37 -18.64 -76.76
CA VAL A 167 -5.85 -17.86 -75.60
C VAL A 167 -4.94 -18.01 -74.37
N VAL A 168 -4.32 -19.17 -74.20
CA VAL A 168 -3.39 -19.46 -73.09
C VAL A 168 -2.15 -18.58 -73.19
N MET A 169 -1.64 -18.32 -74.40
CA MET A 169 -0.52 -17.39 -74.62
C MET A 169 -0.87 -15.97 -74.17
N ILE A 170 -2.02 -15.45 -74.62
CA ILE A 170 -2.46 -14.08 -74.31
C ILE A 170 -2.62 -13.91 -72.80
N ALA A 171 -3.26 -14.87 -72.12
CA ALA A 171 -3.44 -14.84 -70.68
C ALA A 171 -2.09 -14.94 -69.93
N SER A 172 -1.18 -15.79 -70.39
CA SER A 172 0.15 -15.95 -69.80
C SER A 172 1.02 -14.69 -69.96
N SER A 173 1.00 -14.06 -71.14
CA SER A 173 1.66 -12.77 -71.37
C SER A 173 1.05 -11.66 -70.50
N GLY A 174 -0.27 -11.65 -70.32
CA GLY A 174 -0.97 -10.73 -69.43
C GLY A 174 -0.50 -10.86 -67.97
N ILE A 175 -0.29 -12.08 -67.50
CA ILE A 175 0.24 -12.34 -66.15
C ILE A 175 1.67 -11.83 -65.98
N CYS A 176 2.54 -12.04 -66.98
CA CYS A 176 3.90 -11.50 -66.95
C CYS A 176 3.89 -9.96 -66.84
N VAL A 177 3.08 -9.29 -67.66
CA VAL A 177 2.94 -7.82 -67.61
C VAL A 177 2.40 -7.36 -66.25
N LEU A 178 1.39 -8.04 -65.72
CA LEU A 178 0.83 -7.75 -64.40
C LEU A 178 1.88 -7.94 -63.31
N ALA A 179 2.66 -9.03 -63.35
CA ALA A 179 3.70 -9.31 -62.36
C ALA A 179 4.78 -8.22 -62.33
N PHE A 180 5.22 -7.72 -63.50
CA PHE A 180 6.13 -6.57 -63.56
C PHE A 180 5.47 -5.28 -63.05
N GLY A 181 4.20 -5.04 -63.39
CA GLY A 181 3.45 -3.86 -62.92
C GLY A 181 3.34 -3.80 -61.39
N VAL A 182 2.99 -4.92 -60.75
CA VAL A 182 2.90 -5.03 -59.29
C VAL A 182 4.28 -4.85 -58.65
N ALA A 183 5.32 -5.50 -59.17
CA ALA A 183 6.68 -5.38 -58.64
C ALA A 183 7.21 -3.93 -58.71
N LEU A 184 6.98 -3.25 -59.84
CA LEU A 184 7.39 -1.84 -60.00
C LEU A 184 6.59 -0.90 -59.09
N PHE A 185 5.29 -1.15 -58.90
CA PHE A 185 4.48 -0.37 -57.97
C PHE A 185 4.98 -0.49 -56.52
N ASP A 186 5.33 -1.70 -56.08
CA ASP A 186 5.90 -1.93 -54.75
C ASP A 186 7.29 -1.29 -54.56
N ILE A 187 8.11 -1.20 -55.62
CA ILE A 187 9.44 -0.56 -55.57
C ILE A 187 9.33 0.97 -55.52
N PHE A 188 8.45 1.56 -56.34
CA PHE A 188 8.36 3.00 -56.56
C PHE A 188 7.18 3.69 -55.85
N GLY A 189 6.32 2.95 -55.17
CA GLY A 189 5.18 3.47 -54.39
C GLY A 189 5.61 4.46 -53.31
N LYS A 190 4.74 5.45 -53.03
CA LYS A 190 4.95 6.44 -51.96
C LYS A 190 4.56 5.85 -50.60
N ASP A 191 5.27 6.26 -49.55
CA ASP A 191 4.92 5.97 -48.16
C ASP A 191 3.54 6.59 -47.84
N PRO A 192 2.52 5.79 -47.50
CA PRO A 192 1.18 6.29 -47.17
C PRO A 192 1.18 7.17 -45.91
N ASP A 193 2.08 6.94 -44.95
CA ASP A 193 2.04 7.57 -43.62
C ASP A 193 2.98 8.77 -43.51
N ARG A 194 3.46 9.29 -44.64
CA ARG A 194 4.45 10.37 -44.68
C ARG A 194 4.01 11.62 -43.92
N GLU A 195 2.73 11.97 -43.98
CA GLU A 195 2.19 13.13 -43.28
C GLU A 195 2.15 12.91 -41.76
N ALA A 196 1.69 11.73 -41.32
CA ALA A 196 1.64 11.36 -39.91
C ALA A 196 3.05 11.37 -39.29
N ARG A 197 4.05 10.79 -39.97
CA ARG A 197 5.45 10.80 -39.54
C ARG A 197 6.03 12.21 -39.44
N LYS A 198 5.60 13.15 -40.30
CA LYS A 198 6.02 14.54 -40.24
C LYS A 198 5.45 15.25 -39.01
N LYS A 199 4.16 15.07 -38.73
CA LYS A 199 3.49 15.63 -37.54
C LYS A 199 4.12 15.08 -36.27
N PHE A 200 4.31 13.76 -36.20
CA PHE A 200 5.01 13.09 -35.12
C PHE A 200 6.39 13.69 -34.84
N LYS A 201 7.21 13.87 -35.88
CA LYS A 201 8.54 14.45 -35.73
C LYS A 201 8.48 15.88 -35.14
N GLN A 202 7.57 16.72 -35.64
CA GLN A 202 7.42 18.09 -35.13
C GLN A 202 7.00 18.13 -33.66
N LEU A 203 6.04 17.29 -33.28
CA LEU A 203 5.57 17.20 -31.90
C LEU A 203 6.68 16.68 -30.98
N ARG A 204 7.39 15.62 -31.39
CA ARG A 204 8.53 15.06 -30.65
C ARG A 204 9.59 16.12 -30.38
N ASP A 205 10.03 16.84 -31.42
CA ASP A 205 11.08 17.85 -31.28
C ASP A 205 10.64 18.99 -30.33
N THR A 206 9.33 19.32 -30.33
CA THR A 206 8.75 20.32 -29.43
C THR A 206 8.68 19.82 -27.97
N LEU A 207 8.21 18.59 -27.75
CA LEU A 207 8.14 17.97 -26.43
C LEU A 207 9.53 17.73 -25.83
N GLU A 208 10.51 17.32 -26.64
CA GLU A 208 11.89 17.13 -26.21
C GLU A 208 12.49 18.44 -25.69
N LEU A 209 12.29 19.54 -26.44
CA LEU A 209 12.73 20.86 -26.00
C LEU A 209 12.03 21.29 -24.70
N ARG A 210 10.71 21.10 -24.61
CA ARG A 210 9.93 21.43 -23.41
C ARG A 210 10.41 20.63 -22.19
N ILE A 211 10.70 19.34 -22.32
CA ILE A 211 11.24 18.50 -21.25
C ILE A 211 12.62 18.98 -20.80
N LEU A 212 13.48 19.39 -21.73
CA LEU A 212 14.79 19.94 -21.40
C LEU A 212 14.69 21.27 -20.65
N GLU A 213 13.78 22.16 -21.07
CA GLU A 213 13.50 23.42 -20.37
C GLU A 213 12.99 23.19 -18.95
N LEU A 214 12.05 22.26 -18.76
CA LEU A 214 11.51 21.92 -17.44
C LEU A 214 12.57 21.32 -16.51
N ARG A 215 13.43 20.43 -17.04
CA ARG A 215 14.58 19.90 -16.28
C ARG A 215 15.57 21.00 -15.90
N ALA A 216 15.80 21.98 -16.77
CA ALA A 216 16.64 23.14 -16.46
C ALA A 216 16.04 24.04 -15.36
N GLN A 217 14.71 24.06 -15.24
CA GLN A 217 13.98 24.73 -14.15
C GLN A 217 13.93 23.88 -12.85
N GLY A 218 14.48 22.67 -12.86
CA GLY A 218 14.48 21.75 -11.71
C GLY A 218 13.20 20.91 -11.57
N ILE A 219 12.30 20.94 -12.55
CA ILE A 219 11.05 20.15 -12.52
C ILE A 219 11.33 18.76 -13.06
N GLN A 220 11.05 17.73 -12.25
CA GLN A 220 11.25 16.34 -12.64
C GLN A 220 10.06 15.81 -13.46
N VAL A 221 10.32 15.52 -14.74
CA VAL A 221 9.34 15.02 -15.71
C VAL A 221 9.79 13.67 -16.29
N ASP A 222 10.29 12.78 -15.43
CA ASP A 222 10.93 11.52 -15.88
C ASP A 222 9.95 10.53 -16.51
N GLN A 223 8.70 10.50 -16.04
CA GLN A 223 7.65 9.70 -16.66
C GLN A 223 7.35 10.20 -18.08
N ALA A 224 7.15 11.50 -18.27
CA ALA A 224 7.01 12.11 -19.60
C ALA A 224 8.23 11.86 -20.50
N ALA A 225 9.45 11.92 -19.96
CA ALA A 225 10.67 11.59 -20.72
C ALA A 225 10.73 10.11 -21.14
N SER A 226 10.29 9.19 -20.29
CA SER A 226 10.16 7.78 -20.63
C SER A 226 9.09 7.55 -21.71
N LEU A 227 7.94 8.22 -21.62
CA LEU A 227 6.90 8.19 -22.63
C LEU A 227 7.38 8.74 -23.98
N LEU A 228 8.15 9.84 -23.97
CA LEU A 228 8.79 10.40 -25.17
C LEU A 228 9.73 9.38 -25.84
N GLN A 229 10.51 8.64 -25.06
CA GLN A 229 11.40 7.60 -25.58
C GLN A 229 10.59 6.43 -26.18
N ASN A 230 9.58 5.93 -25.46
CA ASN A 230 8.72 4.84 -25.94
C ASN A 230 7.98 5.24 -27.24
N ALA A 231 7.46 6.47 -27.28
CA ALA A 231 6.82 7.02 -28.48
C ALA A 231 7.82 7.17 -29.64
N THR A 232 9.09 7.49 -29.36
CA THR A 232 10.15 7.55 -30.37
C THR A 232 10.44 6.18 -30.97
N GLU A 233 10.44 5.12 -30.16
CA GLU A 233 10.61 3.75 -30.64
C GLU A 233 9.39 3.27 -31.46
N ALA A 234 8.18 3.57 -30.98
CA ALA A 234 6.93 3.22 -31.66
C ALA A 234 6.74 3.98 -32.99
N GLY A 235 7.08 5.27 -33.05
CA GLY A 235 6.78 6.16 -34.19
C GLY A 235 7.52 5.82 -35.49
N TYR A 236 8.56 4.99 -35.43
CA TYR A 236 9.17 4.40 -36.62
C TYR A 236 8.33 3.27 -37.21
N THR A 237 7.55 2.57 -36.40
CA THR A 237 6.70 1.45 -36.81
C THR A 237 5.27 1.90 -37.07
N ASP A 238 4.65 2.56 -36.09
CA ASP A 238 3.27 3.05 -36.10
C ASP A 238 3.21 4.52 -35.63
N PRO A 239 3.02 5.48 -36.55
CA PRO A 239 2.93 6.89 -36.20
C PRO A 239 1.71 7.26 -35.34
N ASP A 240 0.58 6.56 -35.47
CA ASP A 240 -0.67 6.91 -34.78
C ASP A 240 -0.63 6.46 -33.32
N GLU A 241 -0.10 5.26 -33.06
CA GLU A 241 0.21 4.79 -31.71
C GLU A 241 1.19 5.74 -31.02
N ALA A 242 2.25 6.13 -31.72
CA ALA A 242 3.24 7.05 -31.20
C ALA A 242 2.67 8.44 -30.88
N MET A 243 1.75 8.97 -31.70
CA MET A 243 1.04 10.20 -31.41
C MET A 243 0.20 10.10 -30.13
N THR A 244 -0.44 8.96 -29.89
CA THR A 244 -1.22 8.71 -28.66
C THR A 244 -0.32 8.75 -27.43
N ILE A 245 0.86 8.10 -27.49
CA ILE A 245 1.83 8.12 -26.38
C ILE A 245 2.38 9.54 -26.16
N MET A 246 2.59 10.32 -27.23
CA MET A 246 3.02 11.72 -27.10
C MET A 246 1.99 12.58 -26.37
N HIS A 247 0.70 12.40 -26.63
CA HIS A 247 -0.35 13.10 -25.88
C HIS A 247 -0.37 12.71 -24.40
N LEU A 248 -0.15 11.42 -24.08
CA LEU A 248 0.01 10.99 -22.68
C LEU A 248 1.22 11.63 -22.01
N ALA A 249 2.32 11.81 -22.73
CA ALA A 249 3.50 12.52 -22.22
C ALA A 249 3.20 14.01 -21.96
N GLU A 250 2.42 14.65 -22.83
CA GLU A 250 1.99 16.03 -22.67
C GLU A 250 1.07 16.21 -21.46
N ASP A 251 0.06 15.36 -21.30
CA ASP A 251 -0.84 15.35 -20.15
C ASP A 251 -0.07 15.14 -18.83
N ASP A 252 0.94 14.26 -18.85
CA ASP A 252 1.79 13.99 -17.68
C ASP A 252 2.64 15.21 -17.28
N ILE A 253 3.16 15.94 -18.27
CA ILE A 253 3.85 17.22 -18.04
C ILE A 253 2.90 18.23 -17.39
N GLU A 254 1.69 18.40 -17.93
CA GLU A 254 0.71 19.35 -17.40
C GLU A 254 0.30 19.02 -15.97
N ARG A 255 0.06 17.74 -15.68
CA ARG A 255 -0.24 17.25 -14.33
C ARG A 255 0.90 17.52 -13.35
N THR A 256 2.14 17.28 -13.78
CA THR A 256 3.34 17.52 -12.95
C THR A 256 3.51 19.01 -12.66
N LEU A 257 3.29 19.87 -13.65
CA LEU A 257 3.32 21.32 -13.48
C LEU A 257 2.26 21.82 -12.49
N ALA A 258 1.02 21.33 -12.63
CA ALA A 258 -0.05 21.66 -11.70
C ALA A 258 0.31 21.23 -10.26
N MET A 259 0.79 20.00 -10.08
CA MET A 259 1.17 19.49 -8.77
C MET A 259 2.35 20.26 -8.16
N SER A 260 3.33 20.66 -8.97
CA SER A 260 4.46 21.48 -8.53
C SER A 260 4.01 22.87 -8.05
N SER A 261 3.03 23.48 -8.72
CA SER A 261 2.45 24.76 -8.30
C SER A 261 1.75 24.61 -6.95
N ASP A 262 0.84 23.63 -6.84
CA ASP A 262 0.06 23.39 -5.61
C ASP A 262 0.96 23.09 -4.40
N ILE A 263 2.04 22.34 -4.62
CA ILE A 263 3.01 22.02 -3.56
C ILE A 263 3.75 23.26 -3.07
N THR A 264 4.06 24.20 -3.96
CA THR A 264 4.73 25.45 -3.57
C THR A 264 3.84 26.27 -2.64
N ASP A 265 2.55 26.35 -2.93
CA ASP A 265 1.58 27.03 -2.07
C ASP A 265 1.47 26.35 -0.69
N ILE A 266 1.43 25.01 -0.66
CA ILE A 266 1.40 24.22 0.58
C ILE A 266 2.69 24.41 1.39
N ARG A 267 3.84 24.44 0.72
CA ARG A 267 5.15 24.69 1.34
C ARG A 267 5.17 26.06 2.00
N ASP A 268 4.74 27.11 1.31
CA ASP A 268 4.75 28.47 1.84
C ASP A 268 3.80 28.62 3.03
N ASP A 269 2.64 27.97 2.97
CA ASP A 269 1.71 27.83 4.09
C ASP A 269 2.35 27.15 5.31
N ALA A 270 3.04 26.03 5.10
CA ALA A 270 3.74 25.30 6.15
C ALA A 270 4.90 26.11 6.71
N ALA A 271 5.67 26.79 5.86
CA ALA A 271 6.80 27.63 6.26
C ALA A 271 6.36 28.80 7.14
N ARG A 272 5.21 29.44 6.84
CA ARG A 272 4.62 30.47 7.70
C ARG A 272 4.30 29.92 9.09
N ALA A 273 3.58 28.79 9.16
CA ALA A 273 3.23 28.17 10.45
C ALA A 273 4.49 27.75 11.23
N VAL A 274 5.49 27.18 10.55
CA VAL A 274 6.76 26.78 11.19
C VAL A 274 7.53 27.99 11.72
N SER A 275 7.55 29.11 11.00
CA SER A 275 8.19 30.34 11.47
C SER A 275 7.49 30.88 12.72
N GLU A 276 6.17 30.92 12.72
CA GLU A 276 5.38 31.36 13.88
C GLU A 276 5.58 30.43 15.09
N ALA A 277 5.65 29.12 14.87
CA ALA A 277 5.97 28.16 15.92
C ALA A 277 7.39 28.35 16.47
N ASP A 278 8.38 28.66 15.62
CA ASP A 278 9.77 28.90 16.04
C ASP A 278 9.91 30.19 16.87
N ASP A 279 9.09 31.21 16.59
CA ASP A 279 9.02 32.44 17.40
C ASP A 279 8.46 32.17 18.81
N ILE A 280 7.51 31.23 18.93
CA ILE A 280 6.91 30.82 20.22
C ILE A 280 7.84 29.90 21.00
N ALA A 281 8.38 28.88 20.34
CA ALA A 281 9.18 27.83 20.96
C ALA A 281 10.47 27.55 20.16
N PRO A 282 11.52 28.39 20.30
CA PRO A 282 12.75 28.26 19.51
C PRO A 282 13.51 26.95 19.72
N THR A 283 13.24 26.23 20.82
CA THR A 283 13.86 24.95 21.15
C THR A 283 13.18 23.76 20.44
N ALA A 284 11.91 23.90 20.05
CA ALA A 284 11.14 22.86 19.36
C ALA A 284 11.46 22.86 17.85
N LYS A 285 12.33 21.94 17.42
CA LYS A 285 12.90 21.94 16.06
C LYS A 285 12.29 20.88 15.13
N LYS A 286 11.38 20.02 15.59
CA LYS A 286 10.81 18.95 14.75
C LYS A 286 10.06 19.49 13.54
N ALA A 287 9.24 20.52 13.72
CA ALA A 287 8.48 21.12 12.61
C ALA A 287 9.43 21.69 11.53
N MET A 288 10.49 22.39 11.95
CA MET A 288 11.55 22.88 11.05
C MET A 288 12.30 21.75 10.33
N ARG A 289 12.63 20.66 11.02
CA ARG A 289 13.28 19.48 10.42
C ARG A 289 12.40 18.84 9.35
N LEU A 290 11.10 18.70 9.60
CA LEU A 290 10.14 18.16 8.63
C LEU A 290 10.01 19.07 7.40
N LEU A 291 9.95 20.39 7.59
CA LEU A 291 9.93 21.35 6.49
C LEU A 291 11.20 21.25 5.63
N THR A 292 12.37 21.21 6.27
CA THR A 292 13.66 21.08 5.57
C THR A 292 13.79 19.74 4.84
N GLN A 293 13.26 18.66 5.41
CA GLN A 293 13.21 17.38 4.74
C GLN A 293 12.28 17.43 3.52
N GLY A 294 11.11 18.06 3.65
CA GLY A 294 10.18 18.27 2.54
C GLY A 294 10.81 19.07 1.40
N ASP A 295 11.59 20.11 1.72
CA ASP A 295 12.34 20.89 0.73
C ASP A 295 13.32 20.01 -0.06
N ARG A 296 14.04 19.10 0.63
CA ARG A 296 14.95 18.15 -0.04
C ARG A 296 14.22 17.18 -0.94
N GLU A 297 13.10 16.60 -0.48
CA GLU A 297 12.31 15.67 -1.31
C GLU A 297 11.71 16.37 -2.53
N MET A 298 11.34 17.65 -2.39
CA MET A 298 10.88 18.48 -3.50
C MET A 298 11.99 18.72 -4.53
N GLU A 299 13.21 19.03 -4.08
CA GLU A 299 14.40 19.16 -4.94
C GLU A 299 14.76 17.83 -5.64
N LEU A 300 14.53 16.70 -4.96
CA LEU A 300 14.68 15.35 -5.51
C LEU A 300 13.49 14.92 -6.37
N GLY A 301 12.47 15.77 -6.56
CA GLY A 301 11.28 15.56 -7.39
C GLY A 301 10.26 14.56 -6.85
N SER A 302 10.42 14.11 -5.61
CA SER A 302 9.42 13.31 -4.89
C SER A 302 8.30 14.21 -4.33
N LEU A 303 7.54 14.80 -5.25
CA LEU A 303 6.52 15.82 -4.97
C LEU A 303 5.48 15.35 -3.93
N ARG A 304 5.05 14.09 -4.01
CA ARG A 304 4.04 13.54 -3.08
C ARG A 304 4.58 13.34 -1.66
N GLU A 305 5.85 12.97 -1.54
CA GLU A 305 6.50 12.82 -0.22
C GLU A 305 6.77 14.19 0.39
N ALA A 306 7.20 15.16 -0.42
CA ALA A 306 7.34 16.56 -0.02
C ALA A 306 6.02 17.13 0.52
N GLU A 307 4.91 16.96 -0.20
CA GLU A 307 3.58 17.42 0.25
C GLU A 307 3.20 16.82 1.62
N MET A 308 3.42 15.51 1.81
CA MET A 308 3.13 14.84 3.08
C MET A 308 3.96 15.44 4.23
N LEU A 309 5.24 15.72 3.97
CA LEU A 309 6.15 16.32 4.95
C LEU A 309 5.73 17.75 5.30
N PHE A 310 5.37 18.58 4.31
CA PHE A 310 4.87 19.93 4.54
C PHE A 310 3.59 19.95 5.37
N ARG A 311 2.64 19.05 5.08
CA ARG A 311 1.41 18.92 5.88
C ARG A 311 1.71 18.51 7.32
N LYS A 312 2.60 17.54 7.54
CA LYS A 312 3.03 17.11 8.89
C LYS A 312 3.75 18.24 9.64
N ALA A 313 4.62 18.99 8.95
CA ALA A 313 5.30 20.15 9.51
C ALA A 313 4.28 21.20 9.98
N LYS A 314 3.28 21.52 9.15
CA LYS A 314 2.19 22.45 9.47
C LYS A 314 1.36 21.98 10.66
N THR A 315 1.02 20.69 10.75
CA THR A 315 0.29 20.13 11.89
C THR A 315 1.08 20.28 13.19
N HIS A 316 2.35 19.87 13.22
CA HIS A 316 3.17 20.01 14.42
C HIS A 316 3.44 21.48 14.80
N ALA A 317 3.64 22.35 13.81
CA ALA A 317 3.73 23.78 14.07
C ALA A 317 2.43 24.33 14.68
N GLY A 318 1.28 23.91 14.17
CA GLY A 318 -0.03 24.29 14.72
C GLY A 318 -0.22 23.86 16.18
N GLU A 319 0.21 22.64 16.54
CA GLU A 319 0.18 22.18 17.94
C GLU A 319 1.02 23.06 18.86
N ILE A 320 2.20 23.50 18.41
CA ILE A 320 3.06 24.44 19.15
C ILE A 320 2.37 25.80 19.28
N ILE A 321 1.85 26.34 18.19
CA ILE A 321 1.18 27.65 18.18
C ILE A 321 0.00 27.68 19.15
N GLU A 322 -0.81 26.63 19.17
CA GLU A 322 -2.03 26.58 19.97
C GLU A 322 -1.77 26.29 21.46
N PHE A 323 -0.87 25.34 21.77
CA PHE A 323 -0.78 24.76 23.11
C PHE A 323 0.52 25.07 23.86
N TRP A 324 1.59 25.56 23.22
CA TRP A 324 2.88 25.70 23.90
C TRP A 324 2.84 26.66 25.09
N ALA A 325 2.34 27.88 24.88
CA ALA A 325 2.22 28.87 25.94
C ALA A 325 1.24 28.43 27.05
N GLN A 326 0.19 27.69 26.69
CA GLN A 326 -0.76 27.12 27.64
C GLN A 326 -0.08 26.07 28.54
N ALA A 327 0.72 25.19 27.95
CA ALA A 327 1.48 24.18 28.67
C ALA A 327 2.50 24.79 29.62
N GLU A 328 3.28 25.79 29.16
CA GLU A 328 4.25 26.49 30.02
C GLU A 328 3.59 27.17 31.21
N THR A 329 2.46 27.86 30.96
CA THR A 329 1.68 28.53 32.00
C THR A 329 1.14 27.51 33.00
N ALA A 330 0.52 26.43 32.53
CA ALA A 330 -0.04 25.38 33.38
C ALA A 330 1.03 24.66 34.21
N ILE A 331 2.21 24.41 33.65
CA ILE A 331 3.35 23.84 34.39
C ILE A 331 3.82 24.81 35.48
N SER A 332 3.90 26.11 35.17
CA SER A 332 4.29 27.13 36.14
C SER A 332 3.29 27.25 37.30
N ASP A 333 1.99 27.26 36.98
CA ASP A 333 0.92 27.32 37.97
C ASP A 333 0.89 26.06 38.84
N ALA A 334 1.06 24.88 38.25
CA ALA A 334 1.16 23.62 38.98
C ALA A 334 2.37 23.59 39.93
N LYS A 335 3.55 24.04 39.48
CA LYS A 335 4.74 24.16 40.33
C LYS A 335 4.54 25.15 41.48
N ARG A 336 3.86 26.26 41.21
CA ARG A 336 3.55 27.26 42.23
C ARG A 336 2.57 26.72 43.26
N ALA A 337 1.54 26.00 42.82
CA ALA A 337 0.58 25.36 43.72
C ALA A 337 1.27 24.34 44.63
N LEU A 338 2.17 23.51 44.08
CA LEU A 338 2.93 22.51 44.83
C LEU A 338 4.05 23.08 45.70
N SER A 339 4.34 24.39 45.63
CA SER A 339 5.45 24.97 46.38
C SER A 339 5.16 24.96 47.88
N GLY A 340 5.99 24.22 48.64
CA GLY A 340 5.82 24.04 50.08
C GLY A 340 4.87 22.91 50.48
N CYS A 341 4.30 22.17 49.53
CA CYS A 341 3.57 20.93 49.80
C CYS A 341 4.56 19.78 49.98
N GLU A 342 4.44 19.05 51.08
CA GLU A 342 5.23 17.85 51.37
C GLU A 342 4.30 16.72 51.82
N GLY A 343 4.65 15.47 51.51
CA GLY A 343 3.89 14.29 51.92
C GLY A 343 3.52 13.37 50.77
N VAL A 344 3.24 12.11 51.11
CA VAL A 344 3.07 11.00 50.15
C VAL A 344 1.92 11.25 49.17
N GLN A 345 0.87 11.96 49.59
CA GLN A 345 -0.29 12.25 48.72
C GLN A 345 0.01 13.28 47.61
N TYR A 346 1.06 14.09 47.74
CA TYR A 346 1.48 15.06 46.73
C TYR A 346 2.47 14.45 45.70
N ASP A 347 3.11 13.31 45.99
CA ASP A 347 4.08 12.65 45.09
C ASP A 347 3.54 12.41 43.65
N PRO A 348 2.29 11.94 43.44
CA PRO A 348 1.75 11.77 42.09
C PRO A 348 1.64 13.09 41.33
N LEU A 349 1.38 14.20 42.03
CA LEU A 349 1.26 15.53 41.42
C LEU A 349 2.63 16.07 41.00
N PHE A 350 3.67 15.88 41.83
CA PHE A 350 5.06 16.17 41.43
C PHE A 350 5.49 15.36 40.21
N ASN A 351 5.13 14.06 40.17
CA ASN A 351 5.40 13.22 39.01
C ASN A 351 4.64 13.70 37.76
N SER A 352 3.40 14.19 37.90
CA SER A 352 2.64 14.75 36.77
C SER A 352 3.33 15.97 36.18
N VAL A 353 3.80 16.89 37.04
CA VAL A 353 4.56 18.08 36.62
C VAL A 353 5.83 17.66 35.88
N LYS A 354 6.59 16.73 36.43
CA LYS A 354 7.80 16.21 35.79
C LYS A 354 7.50 15.58 34.41
N ASN A 355 6.45 14.76 34.32
CA ASN A 355 6.04 14.13 33.07
C ASN A 355 5.59 15.16 32.01
N ALA A 356 4.98 16.26 32.44
CA ALA A 356 4.61 17.37 31.56
C ALA A 356 5.84 18.13 31.04
N GLU A 357 6.86 18.36 31.87
CA GLU A 357 8.14 18.92 31.41
C GLU A 357 8.81 18.01 30.37
N GLU A 358 8.88 16.70 30.65
CA GLU A 358 9.38 15.70 29.69
C GLU A 358 8.50 15.63 28.41
N GLY A 359 7.23 16.02 28.50
CA GLY A 359 6.31 16.15 27.36
C GLY A 359 6.67 17.34 26.47
N LEU A 360 7.01 18.49 27.05
CA LEU A 360 7.53 19.65 26.31
C LEU A 360 8.87 19.36 25.65
N ASP A 361 9.77 18.65 26.33
CA ASP A 361 11.05 18.21 25.74
C ASP A 361 10.87 17.30 24.51
N ARG A 362 9.76 16.55 24.49
CA ARG A 362 9.34 15.70 23.35
C ARG A 362 8.54 16.45 22.28
N GLU A 363 8.35 17.76 22.45
CA GLU A 363 7.57 18.63 21.57
C GLU A 363 6.08 18.22 21.50
N ALA A 364 5.49 17.81 22.64
CA ALA A 364 4.09 17.41 22.77
C ALA A 364 3.30 18.35 23.72
N PRO A 365 3.06 19.62 23.34
CA PRO A 365 2.51 20.63 24.25
C PRO A 365 1.07 20.35 24.70
N ALA A 366 0.22 19.78 23.84
CA ALA A 366 -1.16 19.45 24.21
C ALA A 366 -1.23 18.37 25.30
N GLU A 367 -0.39 17.33 25.20
CA GLU A 367 -0.26 16.28 26.21
C GLU A 367 0.27 16.86 27.53
N ALA A 368 1.33 17.67 27.44
CA ALA A 368 1.93 18.33 28.60
C ALA A 368 0.92 19.19 29.36
N ALA A 369 0.15 20.04 28.67
CA ALA A 369 -0.88 20.87 29.28
C ALA A 369 -1.95 20.02 30.00
N GLY A 370 -2.42 18.95 29.36
CA GLY A 370 -3.46 18.07 29.91
C GLY A 370 -3.05 17.36 31.21
N LEU A 371 -1.76 17.05 31.39
CA LEU A 371 -1.26 16.39 32.59
C LEU A 371 -1.28 17.30 33.83
N VAL A 372 -1.05 18.61 33.65
CA VAL A 372 -0.86 19.54 34.77
C VAL A 372 -2.02 20.50 35.01
N MET A 373 -2.94 20.67 34.04
CA MET A 373 -4.02 21.66 34.15
C MET A 373 -4.91 21.47 35.39
N ALA A 374 -5.11 20.23 35.83
CA ALA A 374 -5.92 19.91 37.01
C ALA A 374 -5.13 19.89 38.32
N VAL A 375 -3.78 20.00 38.28
CA VAL A 375 -2.93 19.89 39.47
C VAL A 375 -3.25 20.98 40.52
N PRO A 376 -3.40 22.28 40.17
CA PRO A 376 -3.71 23.30 41.17
C PRO A 376 -4.99 23.01 41.96
N GLU A 377 -6.06 22.59 41.29
CA GLU A 377 -7.33 22.22 41.94
C GLU A 377 -7.16 20.98 42.83
N HIS A 378 -6.37 19.99 42.40
CA HIS A 378 -6.08 18.82 43.24
C HIS A 378 -5.26 19.18 44.49
N VAL A 379 -4.33 20.12 44.38
CA VAL A 379 -3.56 20.63 45.54
C VAL A 379 -4.49 21.34 46.52
N GLU A 380 -5.40 22.18 46.04
CA GLU A 380 -6.39 22.86 46.89
C GLU A 380 -7.28 21.85 47.65
N ASN A 381 -7.82 20.86 46.94
CA ASN A 381 -8.62 19.79 47.54
C ASN A 381 -7.85 18.95 48.58
N LEU A 382 -6.55 18.70 48.35
CA LEU A 382 -5.70 18.01 49.32
C LEU A 382 -5.42 18.88 50.54
N GLY A 383 -5.22 20.19 50.37
CA GLY A 383 -5.09 21.14 51.49
C GLY A 383 -6.35 21.23 52.36
N GLU A 384 -7.54 21.20 51.76
CA GLU A 384 -8.80 21.08 52.51
C GLU A 384 -8.89 19.75 53.28
N THR A 385 -8.38 18.66 52.69
CA THR A 385 -8.36 17.35 53.33
C THR A 385 -7.37 17.30 54.51
N GLU A 386 -6.20 17.93 54.35
CA GLU A 386 -5.19 18.11 55.40
C GLU A 386 -5.75 18.88 56.59
N THR A 387 -6.29 20.08 56.34
CA THR A 387 -6.90 20.91 57.40
C THR A 387 -8.06 20.17 58.10
N GLY A 388 -8.91 19.49 57.34
CA GLY A 388 -9.98 18.66 57.92
C GLY A 388 -9.46 17.48 58.75
N ALA A 389 -8.33 16.87 58.37
CA ALA A 389 -7.71 15.80 59.14
C ALA A 389 -7.07 16.34 60.43
N GLU A 390 -6.41 17.50 60.39
CA GLU A 390 -5.87 18.19 61.56
C GLU A 390 -6.94 18.49 62.59
N GLU A 391 -8.07 19.07 62.16
CA GLU A 391 -9.20 19.39 63.03
C GLU A 391 -9.76 18.15 63.73
N VAL A 392 -9.94 17.04 63.01
CA VAL A 392 -10.47 15.79 63.57
C VAL A 392 -9.47 15.15 64.54
N VAL A 393 -8.17 15.17 64.24
CA VAL A 393 -7.13 14.70 65.17
C VAL A 393 -7.11 15.53 66.45
N GLU A 394 -7.21 16.86 66.35
CA GLU A 394 -7.33 17.73 67.53
C GLU A 394 -8.60 17.46 68.33
N GLU A 395 -9.74 17.29 67.67
CA GLU A 395 -11.01 16.98 68.31
C GLU A 395 -10.93 15.64 69.06
N ALA A 396 -10.32 14.62 68.45
CA ALA A 396 -10.11 13.33 69.09
C ALA A 396 -9.25 13.44 70.35
N TRP A 397 -8.18 14.24 70.32
CA TRP A 397 -7.38 14.55 71.51
C TRP A 397 -8.20 15.26 72.60
N ARG A 398 -9.10 16.18 72.23
CA ARG A 398 -9.99 16.86 73.18
C ARG A 398 -11.01 15.89 73.77
N ALA A 399 -11.58 15.00 72.96
CA ALA A 399 -12.54 13.99 73.40
C ALA A 399 -11.92 13.02 74.41
N VAL A 400 -10.72 12.50 74.14
CA VAL A 400 -9.98 11.64 75.09
C VAL A 400 -9.70 12.38 76.40
N LYS A 401 -9.24 13.64 76.35
CA LYS A 401 -8.98 14.45 77.56
C LYS A 401 -10.25 14.76 78.36
N ALA A 402 -11.37 14.99 77.69
CA ALA A 402 -12.66 15.28 78.33
C ALA A 402 -13.26 14.04 79.01
N ALA A 403 -12.95 12.85 78.50
CA ALA A 403 -13.44 11.58 79.01
C ALA A 403 -12.68 11.12 80.28
N SER A 404 -12.76 11.92 81.35
CA SER A 404 -12.09 11.64 82.61
C SER A 404 -12.64 10.37 83.26
N GLY A 405 -11.84 9.31 83.38
CA GLY A 405 -12.20 8.07 84.09
C GLY A 405 -12.18 6.80 83.24
N ILE A 406 -11.85 6.89 81.96
CA ILE A 406 -11.64 5.76 81.03
C ILE A 406 -10.15 5.39 81.00
N ASP A 407 -9.78 4.18 80.56
CA ASP A 407 -8.39 3.84 80.19
C ASP A 407 -8.05 4.49 78.84
N ASP A 408 -7.08 5.40 78.84
CA ASP A 408 -6.71 6.23 77.68
C ASP A 408 -5.44 5.75 76.98
N THR A 409 -4.80 4.67 77.46
CA THR A 409 -3.49 4.23 76.98
C THR A 409 -3.47 3.84 75.49
N ASP A 410 -4.43 3.01 75.06
CA ASP A 410 -4.57 2.60 73.66
C ASP A 410 -5.02 3.75 72.75
N PHE A 411 -5.95 4.60 73.24
CA PHE A 411 -6.41 5.78 72.50
C PHE A 411 -5.27 6.78 72.26
N ALA A 412 -4.43 7.03 73.26
CA ALA A 412 -3.27 7.90 73.12
C ALA A 412 -2.26 7.35 72.09
N ALA A 413 -1.98 6.04 72.10
CA ALA A 413 -1.08 5.42 71.14
C ALA A 413 -1.62 5.51 69.70
N ARG A 414 -2.92 5.29 69.49
CA ARG A 414 -3.57 5.44 68.17
C ARG A 414 -3.59 6.90 67.70
N LEU A 415 -3.80 7.86 68.60
CA LEU A 415 -3.72 9.28 68.26
C LEU A 415 -2.30 9.73 67.93
N GLU A 416 -1.29 9.13 68.55
CA GLU A 416 0.11 9.37 68.20
C GLU A 416 0.44 8.80 66.80
N GLN A 417 -0.11 7.63 66.46
CA GLN A 417 -0.04 7.07 65.10
C GLN A 417 -0.78 7.94 64.08
N ALA A 418 -1.97 8.44 64.42
CA ALA A 418 -2.74 9.36 63.57
C ALA A 418 -1.96 10.66 63.31
N ASN A 419 -1.34 11.23 64.34
CA ASN A 419 -0.49 12.43 64.21
C ASN A 419 0.78 12.15 63.39
N LYS A 420 1.33 10.94 63.48
CA LYS A 420 2.45 10.52 62.64
C LYS A 420 2.02 10.41 61.17
N ALA A 421 0.88 9.77 60.89
CA ALA A 421 0.32 9.67 59.54
C ALA A 421 0.03 11.06 58.95
N LEU A 422 -0.46 12.00 59.78
CA LEU A 422 -0.68 13.39 59.37
C LEU A 422 0.61 14.08 58.95
N LYS A 423 1.68 13.94 59.74
CA LYS A 423 3.02 14.48 59.41
C LYS A 423 3.67 13.83 58.19
N GLU A 424 3.32 12.57 57.90
CA GLU A 424 3.76 11.86 56.69
C GLU A 424 2.92 12.25 55.45
N GLY A 425 1.86 13.05 55.63
CA GLY A 425 0.96 13.50 54.57
C GLY A 425 -0.11 12.49 54.18
N ASP A 426 -0.41 11.50 55.02
CA ASP A 426 -1.51 10.55 54.82
C ASP A 426 -2.76 11.01 55.59
N PHE A 427 -3.41 12.04 55.04
CA PHE A 427 -4.54 12.72 55.68
C PHE A 427 -5.76 11.82 55.86
N SER A 428 -6.01 10.91 54.92
CA SER A 428 -7.12 9.97 54.97
C SER A 428 -6.95 8.96 56.11
N LEU A 429 -5.73 8.43 56.28
CA LEU A 429 -5.41 7.52 57.37
C LEU A 429 -5.48 8.23 58.73
N ALA A 430 -4.89 9.43 58.82
CA ALA A 430 -4.90 10.25 60.04
C ALA A 430 -6.34 10.54 60.50
N ARG A 431 -7.19 11.01 59.59
CA ARG A 431 -8.60 11.28 59.86
C ARG A 431 -9.37 10.01 60.25
N GLY A 432 -9.18 8.92 59.52
CA GLY A 432 -9.86 7.64 59.81
C GLY A 432 -9.52 7.08 61.18
N MET A 433 -8.24 7.16 61.59
CA MET A 433 -7.81 6.78 62.94
C MET A 433 -8.44 7.67 64.01
N ALA A 434 -8.44 8.99 63.82
CA ALA A 434 -9.00 9.94 64.76
C ALA A 434 -10.53 9.80 64.91
N ASP A 435 -11.27 9.65 63.81
CA ASP A 435 -12.72 9.38 63.82
C ASP A 435 -13.05 8.07 64.57
N SER A 436 -12.23 7.03 64.39
CA SER A 436 -12.39 5.77 65.13
C SER A 436 -12.21 5.97 66.63
N VAL A 437 -11.19 6.75 67.04
CA VAL A 437 -10.95 7.08 68.45
C VAL A 437 -12.12 7.88 69.02
N ILE A 438 -12.64 8.90 68.32
CA ILE A 438 -13.81 9.68 68.77
C ILE A 438 -15.01 8.77 69.02
N ARG A 439 -15.31 7.85 68.09
CA ARG A 439 -16.43 6.91 68.23
C ARG A 439 -16.27 5.93 69.39
N GLU A 440 -15.06 5.41 69.59
CA GLU A 440 -14.78 4.48 70.69
C GLU A 440 -14.81 5.19 72.05
N VAL A 441 -14.23 6.39 72.14
CA VAL A 441 -14.21 7.20 73.37
C VAL A 441 -15.62 7.64 73.76
N THR A 442 -16.44 8.07 72.81
CA THR A 442 -17.84 8.42 73.07
C THR A 442 -18.63 7.21 73.58
N ARG A 443 -18.47 6.04 72.95
CA ARG A 443 -19.09 4.79 73.42
C ARG A 443 -18.65 4.41 74.83
N GLU A 444 -17.36 4.49 75.13
CA GLU A 444 -16.84 4.22 76.48
C GLU A 444 -17.35 5.23 77.51
N ALA A 445 -17.48 6.51 77.14
CA ALA A 445 -18.00 7.56 78.02
C ALA A 445 -19.50 7.39 78.31
N GLU A 446 -20.30 7.03 77.31
CA GLU A 446 -21.73 6.72 77.48
C GLU A 446 -21.91 5.49 78.39
N ALA A 447 -21.17 4.41 78.11
CA ALA A 447 -21.17 3.19 78.93
C ALA A 447 -20.74 3.48 80.37
N MET A 448 -19.77 4.37 80.58
CA MET A 448 -19.35 4.82 81.91
C MET A 448 -20.50 5.45 82.69
N VAL A 449 -21.28 6.34 82.06
CA VAL A 449 -22.42 7.00 82.70
C VAL A 449 -23.49 5.98 83.08
N GLU A 450 -23.79 5.03 82.19
CA GLU A 450 -24.80 3.97 82.41
C GLU A 450 -24.40 3.04 83.56
N VAL A 451 -23.18 2.48 83.50
CA VAL A 451 -22.65 1.59 84.55
C VAL A 451 -22.60 2.32 85.87
N GLN A 452 -22.14 3.58 85.91
CA GLN A 452 -22.12 4.35 87.15
C GLN A 452 -23.51 4.63 87.72
N ARG A 453 -24.50 4.92 86.86
CA ARG A 453 -25.90 5.13 87.28
C ARG A 453 -26.48 3.85 87.89
N ALA A 454 -26.30 2.72 87.21
CA ALA A 454 -26.73 1.41 87.71
C ALA A 454 -26.01 1.03 89.01
N TRP A 455 -24.70 1.29 89.09
CA TRP A 455 -23.90 1.01 90.27
C TRP A 455 -24.32 1.83 91.51
N ARG A 456 -24.76 3.08 91.34
CA ARG A 456 -25.37 3.87 92.44
C ARG A 456 -26.63 3.22 92.99
N GLN A 457 -27.36 2.47 92.15
CA GLN A 457 -28.56 1.74 92.51
C GLN A 457 -28.30 0.27 92.82
N ARG A 458 -27.03 -0.14 92.98
CA ARG A 458 -26.62 -1.53 93.22
C ARG A 458 -27.41 -2.24 94.32
N LYS A 459 -27.74 -1.55 95.41
CA LYS A 459 -28.54 -2.14 96.51
C LYS A 459 -29.96 -2.55 96.06
N LYS A 460 -30.54 -1.85 95.09
CA LYS A 460 -31.85 -2.19 94.50
C LYS A 460 -31.72 -3.35 93.51
N LEU A 461 -30.64 -3.40 92.73
CA LEU A 461 -30.34 -4.52 91.85
C LEU A 461 -30.19 -5.82 92.65
N VAL A 462 -29.36 -5.81 93.70
CA VAL A 462 -29.17 -6.97 94.60
C VAL A 462 -30.48 -7.41 95.28
N ALA A 463 -31.41 -6.50 95.54
CA ALA A 463 -32.71 -6.82 96.13
C ALA A 463 -33.68 -7.53 95.15
N GLN A 464 -33.44 -7.51 93.85
CA GLN A 464 -34.31 -8.17 92.87
C GLN A 464 -34.15 -9.69 92.86
N TRP A 465 -32.95 -10.19 93.15
CA TRP A 465 -32.62 -11.62 93.16
C TRP A 465 -32.28 -12.15 94.56
N SER A 466 -32.51 -11.37 95.63
CA SER A 466 -32.16 -11.77 97.01
C SER A 466 -32.91 -13.03 97.49
N ASP A 467 -34.08 -13.29 96.92
CA ASP A 467 -34.94 -14.43 97.25
C ASP A 467 -34.83 -15.59 96.24
N TRP A 468 -33.92 -15.49 95.27
CA TRP A 468 -33.74 -16.49 94.21
C TRP A 468 -32.77 -17.60 94.66
N ALA A 469 -32.97 -18.83 94.17
CA ALA A 469 -32.15 -19.99 94.56
C ALA A 469 -30.68 -19.89 94.08
N ASP A 470 -30.45 -19.11 93.03
CA ASP A 470 -29.18 -18.86 92.32
C ASP A 470 -28.56 -17.49 92.65
N ALA A 471 -29.01 -16.81 93.72
CA ALA A 471 -28.56 -15.47 94.10
C ALA A 471 -27.03 -15.27 94.16
N LYS A 472 -26.26 -16.30 94.55
CA LYS A 472 -24.78 -16.26 94.59
C LYS A 472 -24.15 -16.13 93.20
N GLU A 473 -24.77 -16.68 92.17
CA GLU A 473 -24.28 -16.58 90.79
C GLU A 473 -24.45 -15.14 90.28
N TRP A 474 -25.60 -14.53 90.54
CA TRP A 474 -25.88 -13.13 90.22
C TRP A 474 -24.98 -12.13 90.97
N ASP A 475 -24.67 -12.41 92.25
CA ASP A 475 -23.68 -11.62 93.00
C ASP A 475 -22.26 -11.73 92.40
N THR A 476 -21.90 -12.88 91.83
CA THR A 476 -20.61 -13.08 91.16
C THR A 476 -20.56 -12.27 89.86
N ARG A 477 -21.60 -12.31 89.03
CA ARG A 477 -21.70 -11.51 87.79
C ARG A 477 -21.69 -10.00 88.08
N LEU A 478 -22.37 -9.56 89.13
CA LEU A 478 -22.30 -8.17 89.58
C LEU A 478 -20.91 -7.79 90.14
N GLY A 479 -20.18 -8.77 90.69
CA GLY A 479 -18.78 -8.65 91.06
C GLY A 479 -17.89 -8.39 89.83
N GLU A 480 -18.09 -9.15 88.75
CA GLU A 480 -17.39 -8.99 87.47
C GLU A 480 -17.63 -7.60 86.84
N VAL A 481 -18.87 -7.09 86.88
CA VAL A 481 -19.17 -5.69 86.49
C VAL A 481 -18.37 -4.70 87.35
N GLY A 482 -18.24 -4.99 88.65
CA GLY A 482 -17.49 -4.18 89.58
C GLY A 482 -15.99 -4.15 89.30
N ASP A 483 -15.41 -5.26 88.84
CA ASP A 483 -14.00 -5.37 88.52
C ASP A 483 -13.69 -4.72 87.17
N ALA A 484 -14.49 -4.97 86.12
CA ALA A 484 -14.39 -4.28 84.83
C ALA A 484 -14.52 -2.75 84.97
N ARG A 485 -15.38 -2.28 85.89
CA ARG A 485 -15.50 -0.87 86.26
C ARG A 485 -14.22 -0.31 86.92
N LYS A 486 -13.55 -1.07 87.80
CA LYS A 486 -12.30 -0.62 88.45
C LYS A 486 -11.17 -0.54 87.43
N ASP A 487 -11.16 -1.45 86.47
CA ASP A 487 -10.20 -1.50 85.37
C ASP A 487 -10.52 -0.49 84.27
N LYS A 488 -11.58 0.32 84.45
CA LYS A 488 -12.03 1.40 83.53
C LYS A 488 -12.41 0.92 82.13
N GLN A 489 -12.78 -0.35 82.00
CA GLN A 489 -13.30 -0.95 80.77
C GLN A 489 -14.82 -0.82 80.76
N TRP A 490 -15.33 0.37 80.42
CA TRP A 490 -16.73 0.72 80.66
C TRP A 490 -17.68 0.07 79.68
N SER A 491 -17.32 -0.06 78.40
CA SER A 491 -18.13 -0.79 77.42
C SER A 491 -18.27 -2.27 77.79
N HIS A 492 -17.20 -2.89 78.29
CA HIS A 492 -17.25 -4.27 78.79
C HIS A 492 -18.11 -4.37 80.07
N ALA A 493 -17.97 -3.43 81.00
CA ALA A 493 -18.79 -3.36 82.20
C ALA A 493 -20.28 -3.14 81.90
N ALA A 494 -20.62 -2.35 80.87
CA ALA A 494 -22.00 -2.13 80.42
C ALA A 494 -22.61 -3.40 79.82
N MET A 495 -21.85 -4.11 78.97
CA MET A 495 -22.29 -5.40 78.41
C MET A 495 -22.49 -6.45 79.51
N LEU A 496 -21.60 -6.52 80.50
CA LEU A 496 -21.80 -7.40 81.65
C LEU A 496 -23.02 -7.01 82.48
N LEU A 497 -23.31 -5.70 82.59
CA LEU A 497 -24.48 -5.17 83.30
C LEU A 497 -25.80 -5.49 82.58
N GLU A 498 -25.85 -5.47 81.24
CA GLU A 498 -27.06 -5.85 80.48
C GLU A 498 -27.46 -7.31 80.66
N ASN A 499 -26.50 -8.16 81.02
CA ASN A 499 -26.70 -9.58 81.29
C ASN A 499 -27.06 -9.89 82.76
N ILE A 500 -27.38 -8.85 83.53
CA ILE A 500 -27.82 -8.86 84.94
C ILE A 500 -29.23 -8.29 85.02
#